data_AF-H1G762-F1
#
_entry.id   AF-H1G762-F1
#
_cell.length_a   1.000
_cell.length_b   1.000
_cell.length_c   1.000
_cell.angle_alpha   90.00
_cell.angle_beta   90.00
_cell.angle_gamma   90.00
#
_symmetry.space_group_name_H-M   'P 1'
#
loop_
_entity.id
_entity.type
_entity.pdbx_description
1 polymer ?
#
loop_
_entity_poly.entity_id
_entity_poly.type
_entity_poly.pdbx_seq_one_letter_code
_entity_poly.pdbx_strand_id
1 'polypeptide(L)'
;MLWVYVICAGVLLAAWYLARPMPWFWRLGFLAAMALLLAGMTLPPEVIREWAGLVSSWWPWSQEPDLVTQQTSAWAHLILFALVSAWLCWWRADLGVWVLLGLLVALSFGTEGLQLLVDGRYASLTDVGINLLGAGIGFVLLWFTPRRSSPFVG
;
A
#
# COMPACT_ATOMS: atom_id res chain seq x y z
N MET A 1 -12.36 11.42 12.57
CA MET A 1 -11.60 10.29 13.17
C MET A 1 -12.34 8.95 13.20
N LEU A 2 -13.51 8.76 13.84
CA LEU A 2 -14.17 7.43 13.91
C LEU A 2 -14.33 6.74 12.55
N TRP A 3 -14.80 7.48 11.54
CA TRP A 3 -14.99 6.96 10.18
C TRP A 3 -13.70 6.48 9.51
N VAL A 4 -12.56 7.12 9.78
CA VAL A 4 -11.25 6.68 9.25
C VAL A 4 -10.92 5.28 9.76
N TYR A 5 -11.10 5.03 11.06
CA TYR A 5 -10.86 3.71 11.65
C TYR A 5 -11.82 2.65 11.10
N VAL A 6 -13.10 2.99 10.91
CA VAL A 6 -14.10 2.08 10.33
C VAL A 6 -13.71 1.70 8.88
N ILE A 7 -13.30 2.68 8.07
CA ILE A 7 -12.86 2.44 6.68
C ILE A 7 -11.59 1.59 6.68
N CYS A 8 -10.59 1.92 7.49
CA CYS A 8 -9.36 1.12 7.61
C CYS A 8 -9.64 -0.32 8.02
N ALA A 9 -10.52 -0.54 9.00
CA ALA A 9 -10.92 -1.88 9.41
C ALA A 9 -11.60 -2.64 8.26
N GLY A 10 -12.49 -1.98 7.53
CA GLY A 10 -13.13 -2.54 6.33
C GLY A 10 -12.11 -2.95 5.26
N VAL A 11 -11.14 -2.08 4.96
CA VAL A 11 -10.08 -2.36 3.97
C VAL A 11 -9.19 -3.52 4.44
N LEU A 12 -8.82 -3.57 5.72
CA LEU A 12 -8.03 -4.67 6.28
C LEU A 12 -8.78 -6.00 6.29
N LEU A 13 -10.10 -5.98 6.55
CA LEU A 13 -10.94 -7.18 6.45
C LEU A 13 -11.05 -7.66 5.00
N ALA A 14 -11.20 -6.75 4.04
CA ALA A 14 -11.16 -7.08 2.62
C ALA A 14 -9.79 -7.65 2.22
N ALA A 15 -8.69 -7.05 2.67
CA ALA A 15 -7.33 -7.55 2.47
C ALA A 15 -7.16 -8.95 3.07
N TRP A 16 -7.67 -9.19 4.28
CA TRP A 16 -7.67 -10.51 4.93
C TRP A 16 -8.38 -11.58 4.10
N TYR A 17 -9.52 -11.23 3.50
CA TYR A 17 -10.26 -12.10 2.59
C TYR A 17 -9.48 -12.34 1.29
N LEU A 18 -8.92 -11.28 0.69
CA LEU A 18 -8.14 -11.38 -0.54
C LEU A 18 -6.89 -12.24 -0.37
N ALA A 19 -6.30 -12.26 0.82
CA ALA A 19 -5.10 -13.00 1.14
C ALA A 19 -5.33 -14.48 1.50
N ARG A 20 -6.57 -14.99 1.48
CA ARG A 20 -6.88 -16.39 1.82
C ARG A 20 -6.08 -17.43 1.01
N PRO A 21 -5.84 -17.26 -0.31
CA PRO A 21 -5.07 -18.23 -1.09
C PRO A 21 -3.54 -18.16 -0.85
N MET A 22 -3.08 -17.16 -0.09
CA MET A 22 -1.65 -16.97 0.19
C MET A 22 -1.20 -17.89 1.33
N PRO A 23 -0.04 -18.55 1.23
CA PRO A 23 0.58 -19.20 2.37
C PRO A 23 0.78 -18.22 3.53
N TRP A 24 0.74 -18.72 4.77
CA TRP A 24 0.70 -17.88 5.97
C TRP A 24 1.79 -16.80 6.01
N PHE A 25 3.02 -17.11 5.59
CA PHE A 25 4.13 -16.15 5.56
C PHE A 25 3.85 -14.97 4.60
N TRP A 26 3.45 -15.28 3.36
CA TRP A 26 3.12 -14.27 2.36
C TRP A 26 1.88 -13.47 2.73
N ARG A 27 0.90 -14.13 3.37
CA ARG A 27 -0.28 -13.50 3.91
C ARG A 27 0.07 -12.44 4.96
N LEU A 28 0.96 -12.75 5.89
CA LEU A 28 1.44 -11.79 6.89
C LEU A 28 2.15 -10.61 6.22
N GLY A 29 3.02 -10.88 5.24
CA GLY A 29 3.70 -9.83 4.47
C GLY A 29 2.72 -8.90 3.75
N PHE A 30 1.72 -9.46 3.06
CA PHE A 30 0.68 -8.69 2.38
C PHE A 30 -0.14 -7.83 3.34
N LEU A 31 -0.57 -8.40 4.48
CA LEU A 31 -1.34 -7.67 5.49
C LEU A 31 -0.51 -6.58 6.16
N ALA A 32 0.77 -6.83 6.43
CA ALA A 32 1.68 -5.83 6.94
C ALA A 32 1.84 -4.68 5.93
N ALA A 33 2.03 -4.96 4.64
CA ALA A 33 2.11 -3.94 3.61
C ALA A 33 0.81 -3.10 3.52
N MET A 34 -0.36 -3.75 3.57
CA MET A 34 -1.65 -3.05 3.60
C MET A 34 -1.83 -2.19 4.86
N ALA A 35 -1.42 -2.69 6.02
CA ALA A 35 -1.48 -1.94 7.27
C ALA A 35 -0.54 -0.73 7.26
N LEU A 36 0.68 -0.90 6.75
CA LEU A 36 1.65 0.20 6.59
C LEU A 36 1.15 1.25 5.62
N LEU A 37 0.54 0.83 4.51
CA LEU A 37 -0.06 1.73 3.53
C LEU A 37 -1.17 2.56 4.20
N LEU A 38 -2.11 1.92 4.89
CA LEU A 38 -3.18 2.63 5.59
C LEU A 38 -2.64 3.53 6.71
N ALA A 39 -1.65 3.08 7.48
CA ALA A 39 -1.02 3.89 8.52
C ALA A 39 -0.35 5.15 7.92
N GLY A 40 0.39 5.02 6.82
CA GLY A 40 1.02 6.16 6.15
C GLY A 40 0.03 7.25 5.73
N MET A 41 -1.19 6.86 5.35
CA MET A 41 -2.25 7.76 4.89
C MET A 41 -3.11 8.33 6.02
N THR A 42 -3.18 7.63 7.15
CA THR A 42 -4.14 7.95 8.23
C THR A 42 -3.51 8.51 9.49
N LEU A 43 -2.20 8.34 9.66
CA LEU A 43 -1.50 8.93 10.80
C LEU A 43 -1.44 10.46 10.65
N PRO A 44 -1.63 11.21 11.75
CA PRO A 44 -1.44 12.65 11.74
C PRO A 44 0.00 13.05 11.34
N PRO A 45 0.20 14.22 10.70
CA PRO A 45 1.53 14.67 10.25
C PRO A 45 2.58 14.76 11.37
N GLU A 46 2.17 15.11 12.60
CA GLU A 46 3.03 15.13 13.77
C GLU A 46 3.60 13.74 14.10
N VAL A 47 2.78 12.70 14.05
CA VAL A 47 3.21 11.31 14.30
C VAL A 47 4.19 10.87 13.23
N ILE A 48 3.93 11.20 11.95
CA ILE A 48 4.87 10.89 10.86
C ILE A 48 6.21 11.58 11.08
N ARG A 49 6.20 12.86 11.48
CA ARG A 49 7.43 13.62 11.73
C ARG A 49 8.23 13.04 12.91
N GLU A 50 7.58 12.60 13.97
CA GLU A 50 8.25 11.93 15.10
C GLU A 50 8.92 10.62 14.65
N TRP A 51 8.21 9.77 13.92
CA TRP A 51 8.79 8.54 13.39
C TRP A 51 9.90 8.80 12.37
N ALA A 52 9.75 9.80 11.51
CA ALA A 52 10.80 10.20 10.57
C ALA A 52 12.04 10.69 11.32
N GLY A 53 11.88 11.46 12.40
CA GLY A 53 12.96 11.90 13.28
C GLY A 53 13.66 10.76 14.00
N LEU A 54 12.89 9.75 14.45
CA LEU A 54 13.47 8.53 14.99
C LEU A 54 14.28 7.79 13.92
N VAL A 55 13.73 7.53 12.74
CA VAL A 55 14.45 6.81 11.68
C VAL A 55 15.69 7.58 11.22
N SER A 56 15.60 8.91 11.08
CA SER A 56 16.73 9.74 10.67
C SER A 56 17.85 9.76 11.71
N SER A 57 17.52 9.66 13.00
CA SER A 57 18.54 9.57 14.07
C SER A 57 19.41 8.31 14.00
N TRP A 58 18.95 7.26 13.31
CA TRP A 58 19.70 6.01 13.09
C TRP A 58 20.41 6.02 11.72
N TRP A 59 20.17 7.04 10.89
CA TRP A 59 20.71 7.17 9.53
C TRP A 59 21.58 8.43 9.38
N PRO A 60 22.92 8.29 9.44
CA PRO A 60 23.87 9.41 9.47
C PRO A 60 23.83 10.34 8.24
N TRP A 61 23.19 9.92 7.15
CA TRP A 61 23.17 10.64 5.87
C TRP A 61 21.85 11.36 5.57
N SER A 62 20.98 11.53 6.56
CA SER A 62 19.71 12.28 6.44
C SER A 62 19.94 13.79 6.53
N GLN A 63 20.50 14.39 5.48
CA GLN A 63 21.03 15.76 5.56
C GLN A 63 19.98 16.88 5.41
N GLU A 64 18.72 16.62 5.01
CA GLU A 64 17.65 17.64 5.03
C GLU A 64 16.26 17.04 5.36
N PRO A 65 15.64 17.36 6.50
CA PRO A 65 14.42 16.70 6.98
C PRO A 65 13.24 16.80 6.00
N ASP A 66 13.01 17.97 5.41
CA ASP A 66 11.77 18.26 4.68
C ASP A 66 11.74 17.61 3.28
N LEU A 67 12.83 17.72 2.52
CA LEU A 67 12.98 17.07 1.21
C LEU A 67 13.04 15.54 1.34
N VAL A 68 13.69 15.04 2.40
CA VAL A 68 13.73 13.61 2.70
C VAL A 68 12.33 13.11 3.03
N THR A 69 11.51 13.83 3.81
CA THR A 69 10.14 13.37 4.11
C THR A 69 9.23 13.27 2.89
N GLN A 70 9.27 14.25 1.97
CA GLN A 70 8.46 14.19 0.75
C GLN A 70 8.89 13.05 -0.19
N GLN A 71 10.19 12.94 -0.46
CA GLN A 71 10.69 11.88 -1.35
C GLN A 71 10.52 10.49 -0.73
N THR A 72 10.79 10.34 0.57
CA THR A 72 10.60 9.06 1.28
C THR A 72 9.13 8.65 1.27
N SER A 73 8.19 9.60 1.42
CA SER A 73 6.76 9.33 1.29
C SER A 73 6.39 8.82 -0.10
N ALA A 74 6.88 9.47 -1.16
CA ALA A 74 6.63 9.04 -2.54
C ALA A 74 7.19 7.64 -2.84
N TRP A 75 8.42 7.35 -2.41
CA TRP A 75 9.03 6.03 -2.56
C TRP A 75 8.30 4.96 -1.76
N ALA A 76 7.88 5.27 -0.53
CA ALA A 76 7.10 4.35 0.29
C ALA A 76 5.77 3.99 -0.38
N HIS A 77 5.05 4.98 -0.90
CA HIS A 77 3.81 4.76 -1.66
C HIS A 77 4.07 3.86 -2.86
N LEU A 78 5.06 4.20 -3.69
CA LEU A 78 5.40 3.45 -4.88
C LEU A 78 5.74 1.98 -4.57
N ILE A 79 6.57 1.73 -3.57
CA ILE A 79 7.01 0.38 -3.17
C ILE A 79 5.84 -0.41 -2.58
N LEU A 80 5.06 0.18 -1.67
CA LEU A 80 3.94 -0.52 -1.02
C LEU A 80 2.85 -0.87 -2.03
N PHE A 81 2.49 0.04 -2.93
CA PHE A 81 1.54 -0.25 -4.01
C PHE A 81 2.07 -1.31 -4.97
N ALA A 82 3.36 -1.30 -5.31
CA ALA A 82 3.97 -2.34 -6.13
C ALA A 82 3.91 -3.72 -5.45
N LEU A 83 4.21 -3.80 -4.15
CA LEU A 83 4.15 -5.06 -3.40
C LEU A 83 2.73 -5.60 -3.28
N VAL A 84 1.77 -4.76 -2.89
CA VAL A 84 0.35 -5.12 -2.80
C VAL A 84 -0.18 -5.60 -4.16
N SER A 85 0.14 -4.86 -5.23
CA SER A 85 -0.25 -5.23 -6.59
C SER A 85 0.38 -6.54 -7.04
N ALA A 86 1.68 -6.72 -6.82
CA ALA A 86 2.39 -7.95 -7.15
C ALA A 86 1.74 -9.16 -6.45
N TRP A 87 1.52 -9.09 -5.15
CA TRP A 87 0.88 -10.18 -4.40
C TRP A 87 -0.54 -10.48 -4.88
N LEU A 88 -1.36 -9.46 -5.12
CA LEU A 88 -2.71 -9.66 -5.65
C LEU A 88 -2.67 -10.30 -7.04
N CYS A 89 -1.84 -9.79 -7.94
CA CYS A 89 -1.70 -10.35 -9.27
C CYS A 89 -1.24 -11.81 -9.23
N TRP A 90 -0.27 -12.14 -8.39
CA TRP A 90 0.27 -13.49 -8.27
C TRP A 90 -0.70 -14.49 -7.65
N TRP A 91 -1.34 -14.13 -6.54
CA TRP A 91 -2.17 -15.05 -5.77
C TRP A 91 -3.65 -15.02 -6.15
N ARG A 92 -4.12 -13.97 -6.83
CA ARG A 92 -5.54 -13.75 -7.16
C ARG A 92 -5.85 -13.61 -8.66
N ALA A 93 -5.16 -14.36 -9.54
CA ALA A 93 -5.57 -14.36 -10.96
C ALA A 93 -6.95 -14.97 -11.21
N ASP A 94 -7.50 -15.71 -10.25
CA ASP A 94 -8.88 -16.20 -10.30
C ASP A 94 -9.89 -15.05 -10.51
N LEU A 95 -9.58 -13.84 -10.04
CA LEU A 95 -10.44 -12.67 -10.17
C LEU A 95 -10.51 -12.08 -11.59
N GLY A 96 -9.56 -12.45 -12.46
CA GLY A 96 -9.44 -11.86 -13.80
C GLY A 96 -8.83 -10.45 -13.79
N VAL A 97 -8.27 -10.05 -14.94
CA VAL A 97 -7.47 -8.83 -15.07
C VAL A 97 -8.25 -7.56 -14.73
N TRP A 98 -9.49 -7.43 -15.21
CA TRP A 98 -10.27 -6.20 -15.05
C TRP A 98 -10.69 -5.95 -13.60
N VAL A 99 -10.99 -7.00 -12.85
CA VAL A 99 -11.31 -6.88 -11.42
C VAL A 99 -10.07 -6.47 -10.65
N LEU A 100 -8.91 -7.07 -10.92
CA LEU A 100 -7.65 -6.69 -10.27
C LEU A 100 -7.28 -5.23 -10.56
N LEU A 101 -7.35 -4.80 -11.83
CA LEU A 101 -7.11 -3.40 -12.19
C LEU A 101 -8.09 -2.47 -11.49
N GLY A 102 -9.38 -2.82 -11.45
CA GLY A 102 -10.40 -2.06 -10.74
C GLY A 102 -10.11 -1.93 -9.24
N LEU A 103 -9.69 -3.02 -8.58
CA LEU A 103 -9.31 -3.01 -7.17
C LEU A 103 -8.08 -2.14 -6.91
N LEU A 104 -7.07 -2.18 -7.80
CA LEU A 104 -5.86 -1.38 -7.67
C LEU A 104 -6.14 0.11 -7.87
N VAL A 105 -6.95 0.46 -8.86
CA VAL A 105 -7.40 1.85 -9.07
C VAL A 105 -8.22 2.32 -7.88
N ALA A 106 -9.19 1.51 -7.42
CA ALA A 106 -10.01 1.84 -6.26
C ALA A 106 -9.16 2.02 -5.00
N LEU A 107 -8.11 1.21 -4.81
CA LEU A 107 -7.18 1.38 -3.71
C LEU A 107 -6.39 2.69 -3.84
N SER A 108 -5.83 3.00 -5.01
CA SER A 108 -5.04 4.22 -5.23
C SER A 108 -5.83 5.51 -4.97
N PHE A 109 -7.07 5.58 -5.44
CA PHE A 109 -7.95 6.73 -5.18
C PHE A 109 -8.53 6.69 -3.77
N GLY A 110 -8.87 5.51 -3.26
CA GLY A 110 -9.46 5.33 -1.95
C GLY A 110 -8.52 5.75 -0.83
N THR A 111 -7.23 5.44 -0.96
CA THR A 111 -6.21 5.84 0.04
C THR A 111 -5.99 7.34 0.04
N GLU A 112 -6.09 7.98 -1.12
CA GLU A 112 -6.01 9.44 -1.23
C GLU A 112 -7.27 10.13 -0.68
N GLY A 113 -8.44 9.60 -1.02
CA GLY A 113 -9.71 10.07 -0.46
C GLY A 113 -9.78 9.91 1.05
N LEU A 114 -9.11 8.89 1.61
CA LEU A 114 -9.01 8.69 3.05
C LEU A 114 -8.20 9.80 3.73
N GLN A 115 -7.19 10.39 3.06
CA GLN A 115 -6.41 11.51 3.58
C GLN A 115 -7.29 12.76 3.81
N LEU A 116 -8.34 12.96 3.00
CA LEU A 116 -9.29 14.07 3.17
C LEU A 116 -10.07 14.03 4.50
N LEU A 117 -10.07 12.88 5.18
CA LEU A 117 -10.76 12.67 6.45
C LEU A 117 -9.83 12.84 7.66
N VAL A 118 -8.57 13.18 7.43
CA VAL A 118 -7.52 13.32 8.46
C VAL A 118 -7.09 14.79 8.52
N ASP A 119 -7.23 15.40 9.69
CA ASP A 119 -6.88 16.81 9.88
C ASP A 119 -5.38 17.04 9.61
N GLY A 120 -5.06 18.11 8.87
CA GLY A 120 -3.68 18.46 8.51
C GLY A 120 -3.09 17.64 7.36
N ARG A 121 -3.88 16.76 6.72
CA ARG A 121 -3.51 16.08 5.48
C ARG A 121 -4.20 16.73 4.27
N TYR A 122 -3.57 16.57 3.10
CA TYR A 122 -4.08 17.07 1.84
C TYR A 122 -4.07 15.95 0.82
N ALA A 123 -5.15 15.84 0.06
CA ALA A 123 -5.19 14.96 -1.09
C ALA A 123 -4.51 15.61 -2.30
N SER A 124 -3.77 14.81 -3.05
CA SER A 124 -3.00 15.18 -4.23
C SER A 124 -3.20 14.17 -5.35
N LEU A 125 -3.53 14.67 -6.54
CA LEU A 125 -3.57 13.82 -7.74
C LEU A 125 -2.19 13.27 -8.12
N THR A 126 -1.11 13.95 -7.72
CA THR A 126 0.25 13.46 -7.91
C THR A 126 0.47 12.18 -7.10
N ASP A 127 -0.05 12.11 -5.86
CA ASP A 127 0.08 10.93 -5.01
C ASP A 127 -0.74 9.76 -5.54
N VAL A 128 -1.93 10.02 -6.08
CA VAL A 128 -2.70 9.02 -6.85
C VAL A 128 -1.88 8.49 -8.02
N GLY A 129 -1.20 9.38 -8.76
CA GLY A 129 -0.32 9.00 -9.87
C GLY A 129 0.83 8.08 -9.43
N ILE A 130 1.47 8.38 -8.30
CA ILE A 130 2.54 7.55 -7.72
C ILE A 130 1.99 6.18 -7.28
N ASN A 131 0.82 6.16 -6.64
CA ASN A 131 0.14 4.94 -6.23
C ASN A 131 -0.17 4.03 -7.44
N LEU A 132 -0.74 4.62 -8.50
CA LEU A 132 -1.04 3.92 -9.76
C LEU A 132 0.23 3.43 -10.47
N LEU A 133 1.31 4.22 -10.46
CA LEU A 133 2.60 3.81 -11.01
C LEU A 133 3.16 2.58 -10.26
N GLY A 134 3.18 2.63 -8.93
CA GLY A 134 3.57 1.49 -8.09
C GLY A 134 2.72 0.26 -8.40
N ALA A 135 1.39 0.42 -8.42
CA ALA A 135 0.47 -0.67 -8.74
C ALA A 135 0.72 -1.25 -10.14
N GLY A 136 0.98 -0.40 -11.14
CA GLY A 136 1.32 -0.80 -12.50
C GLY A 136 2.62 -1.59 -12.58
N ILE A 137 3.67 -1.17 -11.86
CA ILE A 137 4.94 -1.90 -11.77
C ILE A 137 4.71 -3.30 -11.21
N GLY A 138 4.04 -3.41 -10.06
CA GLY A 138 3.73 -4.71 -9.44
C GLY A 138 2.89 -5.61 -10.35
N PHE A 139 1.95 -5.01 -11.08
CA PHE A 139 1.11 -5.70 -12.04
C PHE A 139 1.95 -6.27 -13.19
N VAL A 140 2.74 -5.45 -13.87
CA VAL A 140 3.57 -5.88 -15.00
C VAL A 140 4.56 -6.96 -14.58
N LEU A 141 5.18 -6.82 -13.40
CA LEU A 141 6.16 -7.79 -12.91
C LEU A 141 5.54 -9.18 -12.73
N LEU A 142 4.38 -9.30 -12.07
CA LEU A 142 3.85 -10.63 -11.70
C LEU A 142 2.68 -11.13 -12.53
N TRP A 143 1.99 -10.27 -13.29
CA TRP A 143 0.90 -10.72 -14.15
C TRP A 143 1.40 -11.60 -15.30
N PHE A 144 2.49 -11.19 -15.95
CA PHE A 144 3.09 -11.90 -17.08
C PHE A 144 4.10 -12.98 -16.69
N THR A 145 4.44 -13.08 -15.41
CA THR A 145 5.35 -14.13 -14.94
C THR A 145 4.64 -15.49 -15.01
N PRO A 146 5.23 -16.51 -15.67
CA PRO A 146 4.66 -17.84 -15.73
C PRO A 146 4.40 -18.40 -14.33
N ARG A 147 3.15 -18.68 -14.01
CA ARG A 147 2.79 -19.29 -12.74
C ARG A 147 3.15 -20.76 -12.82
N ARG A 148 3.99 -21.23 -11.89
CA ARG A 148 4.12 -22.67 -11.68
C ARG A 148 2.74 -23.17 -11.26
N SER A 149 2.14 -23.99 -12.10
CA SER A 149 0.97 -24.80 -11.77
C SER A 149 1.38 -25.75 -10.63
N SER A 150 1.29 -25.27 -9.41
CA SER A 150 1.37 -26.12 -8.23
C SER A 150 0.15 -25.81 -7.39
N PRO A 151 -0.77 -26.78 -7.23
CA PRO A 151 -1.85 -26.64 -6.29
C PRO A 151 -1.18 -26.65 -4.91
N PHE A 152 -0.98 -25.48 -4.32
CA PHE A 152 -0.76 -25.40 -2.89
C PHE A 152 -2.09 -25.76 -2.24
N VAL A 153 -2.30 -27.06 -2.07
CA VAL A 153 -3.22 -27.61 -1.09
C VAL A 153 -2.52 -27.38 0.24
N GLY A 154 -2.93 -26.32 0.93
CA GLY A 154 -2.53 -26.00 2.30
C GLY A 154 -3.78 -25.80 3.12
#